data_AF-A0A3D2VNW6-F1
#
_entry.id   AF-A0A3D2VNW6-F1
#
_cell.length_a   1.000
_cell.length_b   1.000
_cell.length_c   1.000
_cell.angle_alpha   90.00
_cell.angle_beta   90.00
_cell.angle_gamma   90.00
#
_symmetry.space_group_name_H-M   'P 1'
#
loop_
_entity.id
_entity.type
_entity.pdbx_description
1 polymer ?
#
loop_
_entity_poly.entity_id
_entity_poly.type
_entity_poly.pdbx_seq_one_letter_code
_entity_poly.pdbx_strand_id
1 'polypeptide(L)' 'MIDELTQEVARTAKLPPAQAALAVKAVLRFFTARLPSRLVGEMHACLKKSVLPQQPVVSPPSEQAE' A
#
# COMPACT_ATOMS: atom_id res chain seq x y z
N MET A 1 -2.82 2.27 1.33
CA MET A 1 -3.07 1.30 0.23
C MET A 1 -3.70 -0.03 0.65
N ILE A 2 -3.08 -0.90 1.47
CA ILE A 2 -3.74 -2.17 1.87
C ILE A 2 -4.94 -1.93 2.79
N ASP A 3 -4.86 -0.91 3.66
CA ASP A 3 -5.99 -0.50 4.49
C ASP A 3 -7.14 0.08 3.65
N GLU A 4 -6.83 0.88 2.63
CA GLU A 4 -7.81 1.37 1.66
C GLU A 4 -8.45 0.23 0.86
N LEU A 5 -7.64 -0.73 0.37
CA LEU A 5 -8.14 -1.93 -0.31
C LEU A 5 -9.05 -2.75 0.62
N THR A 6 -8.67 -2.88 1.89
CA THR A 6 -9.47 -3.60 2.89
C THR A 6 -10.78 -2.88 3.15
N GLN A 7 -10.76 -1.55 3.26
CA GLN A 7 -11.97 -0.74 3.42
C GLN A 7 -12.88 -0.80 2.18
N GLU A 8 -12.31 -0.79 0.98
CA GLU A 8 -13.07 -0.92 -0.26
C GLU A 8 -13.72 -2.31 -0.34
N VAL A 9 -12.95 -3.39 -0.10
CA VAL A 9 -13.48 -4.76 -0.05
C VAL A 9 -14.57 -4.89 1.02
N ALA A 10 -14.37 -4.32 2.21
CA ALA A 10 -15.37 -4.32 3.28
C ALA A 10 -16.67 -3.64 2.82
N ARG A 11 -16.56 -2.49 2.14
CA ARG A 11 -17.70 -1.72 1.64
C ARG A 11 -18.44 -2.43 0.53
N THR A 12 -17.71 -2.90 -0.50
CA THR A 12 -18.29 -3.57 -1.67
C THR A 12 -18.94 -4.89 -1.30
N ALA A 13 -18.26 -5.72 -0.50
CA ALA A 13 -18.76 -7.03 -0.11
C ALA A 13 -19.65 -7.02 1.14
N LYS A 14 -19.86 -5.84 1.76
CA LYS A 14 -20.61 -5.66 3.01
C LYS A 14 -20.11 -6.57 4.15
N LEU A 15 -18.79 -6.65 4.30
CA LEU A 15 -18.13 -7.49 5.30
C LEU A 15 -17.66 -6.66 6.50
N PRO A 16 -17.61 -7.25 7.71
CA PRO A 16 -16.89 -6.67 8.83
C PRO A 16 -15.41 -6.40 8.45
N PRO A 17 -14.79 -5.32 8.93
CA PRO A 17 -13.41 -4.97 8.57
C PRO A 17 -12.40 -6.09 8.83
N ALA A 18 -12.59 -6.85 9.92
CA ALA A 18 -11.74 -7.98 10.26
C ALA A 18 -11.84 -9.13 9.23
N GLN A 19 -13.03 -9.39 8.68
CA GLN A 19 -13.22 -10.42 7.65
C GLN A 19 -12.68 -9.95 6.29
N ALA A 20 -12.87 -8.67 5.94
CA ALA A 20 -12.29 -8.09 4.74
C ALA A 20 -10.75 -8.19 4.76
N ALA A 21 -10.11 -7.91 5.91
CA ALA A 21 -8.67 -8.03 6.07
C ALA A 21 -8.17 -9.47 5.83
N LEU A 22 -8.91 -10.47 6.35
CA LEU A 22 -8.60 -11.89 6.12
C LEU A 22 -8.74 -12.28 4.64
N ALA A 23 -9.78 -11.80 3.97
CA ALA A 23 -10.01 -12.05 2.55
C ALA A 23 -8.87 -11.46 1.68
N VAL A 24 -8.51 -10.20 1.91
CA VAL A 24 -7.39 -9.54 1.21
C VAL A 24 -6.09 -10.33 1.42
N LYS A 25 -5.81 -10.74 2.66
CA LYS A 25 -4.61 -11.53 2.98
C LYS A 25 -4.57 -12.89 2.29
N ALA A 26 -5.71 -13.57 2.18
CA ALA A 26 -5.81 -14.86 1.50
C ALA A 26 -5.57 -14.72 -0.02
N VAL A 27 -6.14 -13.68 -0.63
CA VAL A 27 -5.94 -13.38 -2.06
C VAL A 27 -4.48 -13.06 -2.37
N LEU A 28 -3.84 -12.22 -1.55
CA LEU A 28 -2.41 -11.91 -1.72
C LEU A 28 -1.53 -13.16 -1.58
N ARG A 29 -1.84 -14.04 -0.62
CA ARG A 29 -1.15 -15.33 -0.47
C ARG A 29 -1.32 -16.23 -1.68
N PHE A 30 -2.54 -16.30 -2.23
CA PHE A 30 -2.82 -17.10 -3.42
C PHE A 30 -2.02 -16.60 -4.63
N PHE A 31 -1.99 -15.29 -4.87
CA PHE A 31 -1.21 -14.72 -5.96
C PHE A 31 0.29 -14.93 -5.75
N THR A 32 0.81 -14.64 -4.56
CA THR A 32 2.26 -14.80 -4.29
C THR A 32 2.74 -16.25 -4.32
N ALA A 33 1.86 -17.23 -4.04
CA ALA A 33 2.18 -18.65 -4.17
C ALA A 33 2.23 -19.14 -5.63
N ARG A 34 1.61 -18.42 -6.58
CA ARG A 34 1.44 -18.86 -7.97
C ARG A 34 2.19 -18.00 -8.99
N LEU A 35 2.76 -16.89 -8.55
CA LEU A 35 3.49 -15.98 -9.42
C LEU A 35 5.00 -16.28 -9.39
N PRO A 36 5.67 -16.38 -10.55
CA PRO A 36 7.12 -16.47 -10.61
C PRO A 36 7.76 -15.30 -9.86
N SER A 37 8.84 -15.57 -9.12
CA SER A 37 9.48 -14.64 -8.16
C SER A 37 9.71 -13.21 -8.67
N ARG A 38 9.91 -13.02 -9.98
CA ARG A 38 10.03 -11.69 -10.62
C ARG A 38 8.80 -10.81 -10.39
N LEU A 39 7.60 -11.33 -10.62
CA LEU A 39 6.36 -10.54 -10.50
C LEU A 39 6.04 -10.23 -9.04
N VAL A 40 6.40 -11.14 -8.12
CA VAL A 40 6.31 -10.91 -6.68
C VAL A 40 7.28 -9.80 -6.24
N GLY A 41 8.50 -9.78 -6.78
CA GLY A 41 9.48 -8.72 -6.54
C GLY A 41 9.01 -7.35 -7.04
N GLU A 42 8.45 -7.29 -8.24
CA GLU A 42 7.86 -6.07 -8.80
C GLU A 42 6.65 -5.58 -8.01
N MET A 43 5.76 -6.49 -7.58
CA MET A 43 4.62 -6.14 -6.73
C MET A 43 5.06 -5.63 -5.36
N HIS A 44 6.09 -6.23 -4.75
CA HIS A 44 6.69 -5.73 -3.51
C HIS A 44 7.37 -4.36 -3.69
N ALA A 45 8.00 -4.11 -4.85
CA ALA A 45 8.58 -2.81 -5.18
C ALA A 45 7.51 -1.72 -5.39
N CYS A 46 6.41 -2.04 -6.05
CA CYS A 46 5.25 -1.16 -6.17
C CYS A 46 4.63 -0.84 -4.81
N LEU A 47 4.45 -1.85 -3.95
CA LEU A 47 3.92 -1.66 -2.59
C LEU A 47 4.86 -0.81 -1.71
N LYS A 48 6.19 -0.94 -1.84
CA LYS A 48 7.16 -0.10 -1.12
C LYS A 48 7.17 1.35 -1.59
N LYS A 49 7.04 1.62 -2.91
CA LYS A 49 6.98 2.98 -3.45
C LYS A 49 5.77 3.76 -2.93
N SER A 50 4.64 3.08 -2.74
CA SER A 50 3.42 3.67 -2.21
C SER A 50 3.47 3.96 -0.70
N VAL A 51 4.46 3.44 0.03
CA VAL A 51 4.61 3.60 1.49
C VAL A 51 5.58 4.73 1.84
N LEU A 52 6.27 5.35 0.88
CA LEU A 52 7.01 6.58 1.20
C LEU A 52 6.00 7.69 1.47
N PRO A 53 5.85 8.18 2.72
CA PRO A 53 5.22 9.47 2.91
C PRO A 53 6.19 10.45 2.25
N GLN A 54 5.70 11.25 1.30
CA GLN A 54 6.44 12.44 0.92
C GLN A 54 6.63 13.23 2.21
N GLN A 55 7.87 13.25 2.72
CA GLN A 55 8.25 14.25 3.70
C GLN A 55 7.93 15.59 3.02
N PRO A 56 7.13 16.46 3.66
CA PRO A 56 7.02 17.81 3.19
C PRO A 56 8.44 18.37 3.25
N VAL A 57 8.99 18.69 2.08
CA VAL A 57 10.17 19.55 1.97
C VAL A 57 9.72 20.89 2.56
N VAL A 58 9.87 21.02 3.88
CA VAL A 58 9.84 22.29 4.57
C VAL A 58 11.13 22.98 4.15
N SER A 59 11.03 23.83 3.12
CA SER A 59 11.98 24.90 2.89
C SER A 59 11.99 25.84 4.09
N PRO A 60 13.16 26.34 4.51
CA PRO A 60 13.22 27.71 4.99
C PRO A 60 14.43 28.45 4.36
N PRO A 61 14.59 29.76 4.58
CA PRO A 61 14.15 30.78 3.65
C PRO A 61 15.32 31.48 2.96
N SER A 62 15.05 32.14 1.84
CA SER A 62 15.89 33.22 1.35
C SER A 62 15.80 34.40 2.32
N GLU A 63 16.88 34.78 3.02
CA GLU A 63 17.21 36.18 3.35
C GLU A 63 18.58 36.32 4.04
N GLN A 64 19.15 37.53 3.99
CA GLN A 64 20.49 37.99 4.45
C GLN A 64 21.57 37.84 3.35
N ALA A 65 21.79 38.80 2.44
CA ALA A 65 22.08 40.23 2.61
C ALA A 65 23.26 40.48 3.57
N GLU A 66 24.49 40.42 3.05
CA GLU A 66 25.55 41.41 3.27
C GLU A 66 26.58 41.35 2.13
#